data_AF-A0A7C4U1H3-F1
#
_entry.id   AF-A0A7C4U1H3-F1
#
_cell.length_a   1.000
_cell.length_b   1.000
_cell.length_c   1.000
_cell.angle_alpha   90.00
_cell.angle_beta   90.00
_cell.angle_gamma   90.00
#
_symmetry.space_group_name_H-M   'P 1'
#
loop_
_entity.id
_entity.type
_entity.pdbx_description
1 polymer ?
#
loop_
_entity_poly.entity_id
_entity_poly.type
_entity_poly.pdbx_seq_one_letter_code
_entity_poly.pdbx_strand_id
1 'polypeptide(L)'
;TLKKIFSNRYFSTILTVMLASFFVFNKNGTMSIWTMFGASNQMIAALALIAVTIFLAKKSVSNWFVKIPAFFMFVVTFIAIALQLYENISKSNYLLAGIALLLLVTSVYMPYTYFFKRAK
;
A
#
# COMPACT_ATOMS: atom_id res chain seq x y z
N THR A 1 -6.28 16.25 -25.25
CA THR A 1 -5.73 17.49 -24.64
C THR A 1 -5.32 17.29 -23.18
N LEU A 2 -6.23 16.83 -22.30
CA LEU A 2 -5.92 16.52 -20.89
C LEU A 2 -4.74 15.54 -20.69
N LYS A 3 -4.65 14.51 -21.53
CA LYS A 3 -3.55 13.53 -21.49
C LYS A 3 -2.16 14.17 -21.64
N LYS A 4 -2.06 15.27 -22.39
CA LYS A 4 -0.80 16.00 -22.63
C LYS A 4 -0.38 16.85 -21.42
N ILE A 5 -1.36 17.29 -20.62
CA ILE A 5 -1.16 18.04 -19.38
C ILE A 5 -0.65 17.10 -18.27
N PHE A 6 -1.35 15.98 -18.04
CA PHE A 6 -0.94 14.98 -17.04
C PHE A 6 0.31 14.19 -17.40
N SER A 7 0.72 14.18 -18.68
CA SER A 7 1.95 13.50 -19.15
C SER A 7 3.20 14.40 -19.10
N ASN A 8 3.07 15.67 -18.74
CA ASN A 8 4.21 16.58 -18.63
C ASN A 8 4.92 16.38 -17.28
N ARG A 9 6.20 15.99 -17.31
CA ARG A 9 7.04 15.75 -16.13
C ARG A 9 6.97 16.89 -15.10
N TYR A 10 6.98 18.13 -15.56
CA TYR A 10 6.99 19.30 -14.67
C TYR A 10 5.64 19.48 -13.99
N PHE A 11 4.55 19.28 -14.72
CA PHE A 11 3.21 19.35 -14.18
C PHE A 11 2.98 18.27 -13.11
N SER A 12 3.41 17.03 -13.39
CA SER A 12 3.28 15.93 -12.43
C SER A 12 4.09 16.17 -11.16
N THR A 13 5.32 16.69 -11.27
CA THR A 13 6.13 17.04 -10.09
C THR A 13 5.50 18.16 -9.28
N ILE A 14 5.05 19.25 -9.93
CA ILE A 14 4.41 20.37 -9.24
C ILE A 14 3.13 19.92 -8.53
N LEU A 15 2.29 19.14 -9.20
CA LEU A 15 1.06 18.59 -8.61
C LEU A 15 1.36 17.71 -7.39
N THR A 16 2.37 16.85 -7.49
CA THR A 16 2.78 15.97 -6.37
C THR A 16 3.28 16.78 -5.17
N VAL A 17 4.13 17.79 -5.42
CA VAL A 17 4.67 18.66 -4.36
C VAL A 17 3.59 19.52 -3.73
N MET A 18 2.63 20.04 -4.51
CA MET A 18 1.50 20.81 -3.99
C MET A 18 0.61 19.96 -3.08
N LEU A 19 0.26 18.74 -3.51
CA LEU A 19 -0.52 17.81 -2.70
C LEU A 19 0.24 17.44 -1.41
N ALA A 20 1.52 17.09 -1.50
CA ALA A 20 2.33 16.77 -0.32
C ALA A 20 2.44 17.95 0.66
N SER A 21 2.59 19.18 0.14
CA SER A 21 2.66 20.40 0.96
C SER A 21 1.34 20.66 1.67
N PHE A 22 0.21 20.54 0.98
CA PHE A 22 -1.12 20.66 1.57
C PHE A 22 -1.33 19.71 2.75
N PHE A 23 -0.78 18.50 2.66
CA PHE A 23 -0.82 17.49 3.70
C PHE A 23 0.06 17.82 4.92
N VAL A 24 1.25 18.39 4.71
CA VAL A 24 2.22 18.73 5.77
C VAL A 24 1.77 19.94 6.59
N PHE A 25 1.12 20.93 5.97
CA PHE A 25 0.62 22.11 6.68
C PHE A 25 -0.63 21.85 7.54
N ASN A 26 -1.21 20.66 7.47
CA ASN A 26 -2.27 20.23 8.36
C ASN A 26 -1.66 19.77 9.69
N LYS A 27 -2.07 20.35 10.84
CA LYS A 27 -1.39 20.22 12.15
C LYS A 27 -1.09 18.77 12.60
N ASN A 28 -1.88 17.79 12.14
CA ASN A 28 -1.70 16.36 12.45
C ASN A 28 -1.21 15.50 11.26
N GLY A 29 -0.93 16.13 10.11
CA GLY A 29 -0.64 15.47 8.85
C GLY A 29 0.75 14.84 8.80
N THR A 30 1.79 15.54 9.27
CA THR A 30 3.19 15.13 9.08
C THR A 30 3.52 13.72 9.61
N MET A 31 3.16 13.42 10.87
CA MET A 31 3.43 12.10 11.45
C MET A 31 2.53 11.02 10.85
N SER A 32 1.28 11.37 10.56
CA SER A 32 0.30 10.43 10.05
C SER A 32 0.61 10.00 8.60
N ILE A 33 1.12 10.91 7.74
CA ILE A 33 1.64 10.60 6.40
C ILE A 33 2.79 9.60 6.50
N TRP A 34 3.71 9.80 7.44
CA TRP A 34 4.86 8.92 7.62
C TRP A 34 4.44 7.49 7.93
N THR A 35 3.47 7.32 8.85
CA THR A 35 2.94 6.00 9.19
C THR A 35 2.24 5.34 7.99
N MET A 36 1.51 6.11 7.19
CA MET A 36 0.86 5.60 5.96
C MET A 36 1.86 5.21 4.87
N PHE A 37 2.97 5.95 4.75
CA PHE A 37 4.07 5.60 3.87
C PHE A 37 4.73 4.28 4.32
N GLY A 38 4.94 4.11 5.62
CA GLY A 38 5.42 2.86 6.20
C GLY A 38 4.52 1.66 5.88
N ALA A 39 3.20 1.79 6.09
CA ALA A 39 2.24 0.74 5.76
C ALA A 39 2.21 0.39 4.26
N SER A 40 2.31 1.40 3.38
CA SER A 40 2.37 1.19 1.92
C SER A 40 3.63 0.41 1.51
N ASN A 41 4.77 0.69 2.14
CA ASN A 41 6.01 -0.03 1.89
C ASN A 41 5.93 -1.48 2.36
N GLN A 42 5.25 -1.74 3.47
CA GLN A 42 5.00 -3.10 3.95
C GLN A 42 4.16 -3.90 2.95
N MET A 43 3.17 -3.26 2.30
CA MET A 43 2.39 -3.91 1.24
C MET A 43 3.23 -4.30 0.02
N ILE A 44 4.08 -3.39 -0.49
CA ILE A 44 4.95 -3.68 -1.63
C ILE A 44 5.94 -4.79 -1.28
N ALA A 45 6.47 -4.80 -0.05
CA ALA A 45 7.34 -5.85 0.43
C ALA A 45 6.62 -7.22 0.56
N ALA A 46 5.37 -7.25 1.05
CA ALA A 46 4.57 -8.46 1.07
C ALA A 46 4.36 -9.02 -0.36
N LEU A 47 4.08 -8.14 -1.33
CA LEU A 47 3.94 -8.54 -2.74
C LEU A 47 5.24 -9.07 -3.34
N ALA A 48 6.37 -8.44 -3.03
CA ALA A 48 7.68 -8.91 -3.46
C ALA A 48 7.96 -10.31 -2.90
N LEU A 49 7.70 -10.56 -1.62
CA LEU A 49 7.88 -11.88 -1.00
C LEU A 49 6.94 -12.94 -1.60
N ILE A 50 5.69 -12.59 -1.88
CA ILE A 50 4.75 -13.48 -2.59
C ILE A 50 5.29 -13.80 -4.00
N ALA A 51 5.77 -12.80 -4.74
CA ALA A 51 6.35 -12.99 -6.07
C ALA A 51 7.58 -13.91 -6.04
N VAL A 52 8.48 -13.73 -5.07
CA VAL A 52 9.66 -14.60 -4.86
C VAL A 52 9.23 -16.02 -4.47
N THR A 53 8.28 -16.18 -3.55
CA THR A 53 7.74 -17.48 -3.14
C THR A 53 7.24 -18.28 -4.34
N ILE A 54 6.60 -17.58 -5.27
CA ILE A 54 6.02 -18.14 -6.50
C ILE A 54 7.09 -18.45 -7.54
N PHE A 55 8.10 -17.60 -7.67
CA PHE A 55 9.24 -17.85 -8.53
C PHE A 55 9.99 -19.12 -8.08
N LEU A 56 10.22 -19.27 -6.77
CA LEU A 56 10.84 -20.46 -6.20
C LEU A 56 9.96 -21.70 -6.36
N ALA A 57 8.64 -21.56 -6.19
CA ALA A 57 7.67 -22.64 -6.44
C ALA A 57 7.75 -23.16 -7.88
N LYS A 58 7.90 -22.26 -8.87
CA LYS A 58 8.07 -22.64 -10.28
C LYS A 58 9.39 -23.35 -10.57
N LYS A 59 10.44 -23.09 -9.77
CA LYS A 59 11.74 -23.74 -9.87
C LYS A 59 11.82 -25.05 -9.07
N SER A 60 10.72 -25.52 -8.47
CA SER A 60 10.68 -26.70 -7.58
C SER A 60 11.69 -26.64 -6.42
N VAL A 61 12.05 -25.42 -6.00
CA VAL A 61 12.94 -25.21 -4.84
C VAL A 61 12.08 -25.07 -3.59
N SER A 62 12.54 -25.65 -2.48
CA SER A 62 11.90 -25.47 -1.16
C SER A 62 11.75 -23.98 -0.87
N ASN A 63 10.51 -23.51 -0.76
CA ASN A 63 10.16 -22.09 -0.63
C ASN A 63 9.57 -21.75 0.76
N TRP A 64 9.65 -22.69 1.71
CA TRP A 64 9.14 -22.54 3.08
C TRP A 64 9.73 -21.32 3.79
N PHE A 65 11.03 -21.05 3.59
CA PHE A 65 11.73 -19.93 4.22
C PHE A 65 11.25 -18.54 3.74
N VAL A 66 10.64 -18.44 2.55
CA VAL A 66 10.06 -17.18 2.03
C VAL A 66 8.56 -17.12 2.30
N LYS A 67 7.88 -18.25 2.20
CA LYS A 67 6.42 -18.35 2.36
C LYS A 67 5.95 -17.93 3.76
N ILE A 68 6.70 -18.30 4.80
CA ILE A 68 6.37 -17.94 6.19
C ILE A 68 6.48 -16.43 6.41
N PRO A 69 7.62 -15.76 6.12
CA PRO A 69 7.71 -14.30 6.16
C PRO A 69 6.68 -13.59 5.29
N ALA A 70 6.40 -14.10 4.08
CA ALA A 70 5.42 -13.51 3.17
C ALA A 70 4.03 -13.45 3.80
N PHE A 71 3.58 -14.58 4.38
CA PHE A 71 2.27 -14.67 5.02
C PHE A 71 2.19 -13.80 6.28
N PHE A 72 3.20 -13.88 7.14
CA PHE A 72 3.27 -13.06 8.35
C PHE A 72 3.24 -11.57 8.01
N MET A 73 4.07 -11.14 7.07
CA MET A 73 4.13 -9.75 6.63
C MET A 73 2.79 -9.28 6.08
N PHE A 74 2.12 -10.11 5.27
CA PHE A 74 0.80 -9.78 4.74
C PHE A 74 -0.24 -9.57 5.85
N VAL A 75 -0.32 -10.49 6.82
CA VAL A 75 -1.27 -10.41 7.95
C VAL A 75 -0.99 -9.18 8.82
N VAL A 76 0.27 -8.94 9.19
CA VAL A 76 0.65 -7.78 10.00
C VAL A 76 0.33 -6.47 9.29
N THR A 77 0.59 -6.39 7.97
CA THR A 77 0.28 -5.19 7.19
C THR A 77 -1.23 -4.93 7.14
N PHE A 78 -2.05 -5.98 6.99
CA PHE A 78 -3.51 -5.86 6.99
C PHE A 78 -4.04 -5.35 8.33
N ILE A 79 -3.56 -5.92 9.44
CA ILE A 79 -3.93 -5.49 10.79
C ILE A 79 -3.48 -4.04 11.03
N ALA A 80 -2.26 -3.67 10.62
CA ALA A 80 -1.75 -2.32 10.78
C ALA A 80 -2.60 -1.29 10.03
N ILE A 81 -3.00 -1.57 8.78
CA ILE A 81 -3.86 -0.66 8.01
C ILE A 81 -5.26 -0.56 8.63
N ALA A 82 -5.82 -1.66 9.15
CA ALA A 82 -7.12 -1.64 9.83
C ALA A 82 -7.09 -0.81 11.12
N LEU A 83 -6.04 -0.96 11.94
CA LEU A 83 -5.81 -0.14 13.13
C LEU A 83 -5.62 1.34 12.76
N GLN A 84 -4.83 1.61 11.73
CA GLN A 84 -4.61 2.96 11.19
C GLN A 84 -5.95 3.60 10.78
N LEU A 85 -6.83 2.86 10.10
CA LEU A 85 -8.15 3.35 9.70
C LEU A 85 -9.00 3.72 10.93
N TYR A 86 -9.07 2.84 11.92
CA TYR A 86 -9.83 3.07 13.15
C TYR A 86 -9.33 4.29 13.92
N GLU A 87 -8.01 4.44 14.06
CA GLU A 87 -7.41 5.60 14.71
C GLU A 87 -7.67 6.91 13.97
N ASN A 88 -7.60 6.90 12.63
CA ASN A 88 -7.80 8.11 11.83
C ASN A 88 -9.27 8.57 11.83
N ILE A 89 -10.23 7.62 11.91
CA ILE A 89 -11.65 7.95 12.11
C ILE A 89 -11.85 8.55 13.50
N SER A 90 -11.25 7.96 14.53
CA SER A 90 -11.39 8.43 15.93
C SER A 90 -10.79 9.82 16.16
N LYS A 91 -9.73 10.16 15.42
CA LYS A 91 -9.06 11.47 15.45
C LYS A 91 -9.70 12.50 14.50
N SER A 92 -10.86 12.21 13.91
CA SER A 92 -11.57 13.04 12.91
C SER A 92 -10.73 13.42 11.67
N ASN A 93 -9.69 12.64 11.36
CA ASN A 93 -8.83 12.83 10.19
C ASN A 93 -9.42 12.07 8.97
N TYR A 94 -10.55 12.55 8.47
CA TYR A 94 -11.29 11.90 7.36
C TYR A 94 -10.46 11.72 6.08
N LEU A 95 -9.53 12.64 5.83
CA LEU A 95 -8.70 12.62 4.64
C LEU A 95 -7.72 11.42 4.67
N LEU A 96 -7.06 11.20 5.79
CA LEU A 96 -6.16 10.05 5.96
C LEU A 96 -6.93 8.74 6.14
N ALA A 97 -8.11 8.78 6.78
CA ALA A 97 -9.01 7.64 6.83
C ALA A 97 -9.40 7.19 5.40
N GLY A 98 -9.67 8.13 4.50
CA GLY A 98 -9.97 7.82 3.09
C GLY A 98 -8.82 7.13 2.37
N ILE A 99 -7.57 7.57 2.57
CA ILE A 99 -6.41 6.90 1.97
C ILE A 99 -6.16 5.54 2.62
N ALA A 100 -6.33 5.40 3.94
CA ALA A 100 -6.18 4.13 4.63
C ALA A 100 -7.24 3.11 4.18
N LEU A 101 -8.48 3.56 3.97
CA LEU A 101 -9.54 2.74 3.39
C LEU A 101 -9.19 2.29 1.97
N LEU A 102 -8.66 3.19 1.14
CA LEU A 102 -8.21 2.86 -0.22
C LEU A 102 -7.09 1.80 -0.18
N LEU A 103 -6.10 1.96 0.70
CA LEU A 103 -5.05 0.96 0.91
C LEU A 103 -5.59 -0.38 1.42
N LEU A 104 -6.60 -0.36 2.28
CA LEU A 104 -7.24 -1.58 2.78
C LEU A 104 -7.96 -2.31 1.64
N VAL A 105 -8.72 -1.60 0.81
CA VAL A 105 -9.40 -2.17 -0.36
C VAL A 105 -8.38 -2.78 -1.34
N THR A 106 -7.28 -2.06 -1.65
CA THR A 106 -6.24 -2.60 -2.53
C THR A 106 -5.53 -3.81 -1.92
N SER A 107 -5.35 -3.82 -0.59
CA SER A 107 -4.75 -4.96 0.13
C SER A 107 -5.55 -6.24 0.06
N VAL A 108 -6.87 -6.15 -0.08
CA VAL A 108 -7.75 -7.32 -0.29
C VAL A 108 -7.83 -7.69 -1.76
N TYR A 109 -7.88 -6.68 -2.64
CA TYR A 109 -7.97 -6.89 -4.09
C TYR A 109 -6.75 -7.61 -4.67
N MET A 110 -5.54 -7.28 -4.20
CA MET A 110 -4.30 -7.82 -4.78
C MET A 110 -4.12 -9.33 -4.54
N PRO A 111 -4.30 -9.87 -3.32
CA PRO A 111 -4.33 -11.31 -3.09
C PRO A 111 -5.49 -11.97 -3.83
N TYR A 112 -6.68 -11.38 -3.83
CA TYR A 112 -7.84 -11.93 -4.53
C TYR A 112 -7.52 -12.16 -6.02
N THR A 113 -6.99 -11.15 -6.69
CA THR A 113 -6.60 -11.28 -8.10
C THR A 113 -5.46 -12.29 -8.30
N TYR A 114 -4.50 -12.36 -7.39
CA TYR A 114 -3.34 -13.24 -7.54
C TYR A 114 -3.68 -14.73 -7.33
N PHE A 115 -4.52 -15.05 -6.33
CA PHE A 115 -4.91 -16.42 -6.02
C PHE A 115 -5.98 -16.95 -6.99
N PHE A 116 -7.02 -16.18 -7.30
CA PHE A 116 -8.12 -16.66 -8.14
C PHE A 116 -7.82 -16.62 -9.64
N LYS A 117 -7.01 -15.67 -10.13
CA LYS A 117 -6.70 -15.57 -11.57
C LYS A 117 -5.63 -16.54 -12.04
N ARG A 118 -4.96 -17.24 -11.11
CA ARG A 118 -3.97 -18.29 -11.38
C ARG A 118 -4.55 -19.71 -11.22
N ALA A 119 -5.77 -19.83 -10.68
CA ALA A 119 -6.51 -21.09 -10.61
C ALA A 119 -7.28 -21.41 -11.93
N LYS A 120 -7.23 -20.51 -12.92
CA LYS A 120 -7.56 -20.75 -14.32
C LYS A 120 -6.28 -20.62 -15.15
#